data_AF-A0A9Q0GEW7-F1
#
_entry.id   AF-A0A9Q0GEW7-F1
#
_cell.length_a   1.000
_cell.length_b   1.000
_cell.length_c   1.000
_cell.angle_alpha   90.00
_cell.angle_beta   90.00
_cell.angle_gamma   90.00
#
_symmetry.space_group_name_H-M   'P 1'
#
loop_
_entity.id
_entity.type
_entity.pdbx_description
1 polymer ?
#
loop_
_entity_poly.entity_id
_entity_poly.type
_entity_poly.pdbx_seq_one_letter_code
_entity_poly.pdbx_strand_id
1 'polypeptide(L)'
;MTRKQKAESKAHEGEQSPKKVKNENDQDGRKNGKTDTEKEYGEFCKAIREHLSVAQMREILQMNGQDSSGTPGTVISRCQDLLFFGPPDKCPLCNGSLDFDRIRYYCTGFYSEWSSCTFKTKNPTRKEESIKLPDSVLKTPVADLLKKYQDPSNRPRQGAPTKPLSGIMIALSSRLSRSHQYWKREIEKHGGMVSNSVKGITCLVATAAERDRGGSNKLSDALEQGIPVVREEWLVDSIEKHEPQPLEAYDVASDLVVAGKGIPLDKQDPSEEGLETLSAELKLYGKRGVYKDTKLQEQGGQILEKDGIVYNCAFVHCDIGRSINEYCIMQLITVPDSNLHMYFKKAKIGDDRNAEERLEEWENVDNAIKEFIRLFEEITGNEFEPWEREKKFEKKRLSFFPIDMDDGVEVRHGGLGLRQLGVAALHSNLEPKVANFMKILCSQEIYRYSLYQFCVALR
;
A
#
# COMPACT_ATOMS: atom_id res chain seq x y z
N MET A 1 -25.20 47.33 52.08
CA MET A 1 -24.55 47.94 53.25
C MET A 1 -23.95 46.82 54.11
N THR A 2 -22.66 46.96 54.46
CA THR A 2 -21.92 46.33 55.59
C THR A 2 -21.91 44.78 55.68
N ARG A 3 -20.79 44.08 55.93
CA ARG A 3 -19.50 44.46 56.54
C ARG A 3 -18.48 43.33 56.27
N LYS A 4 -17.21 43.71 56.07
CA LYS A 4 -16.01 42.87 56.20
C LYS A 4 -15.97 42.13 57.54
N GLN A 5 -15.39 40.93 57.57
CA GLN A 5 -14.44 40.56 58.63
C GLN A 5 -13.40 39.55 58.14
N LYS A 6 -12.14 39.91 58.42
CA LYS A 6 -10.90 39.15 58.26
C LYS A 6 -10.56 38.62 59.66
N ALA A 7 -10.08 37.40 59.79
CA ALA A 7 -9.42 36.93 61.02
C ALA A 7 -8.25 36.01 60.65
N GLU A 8 -7.04 36.47 60.95
CA GLU A 8 -5.80 35.70 61.05
C GLU A 8 -5.42 35.57 62.53
N SER A 9 -4.96 34.40 62.99
CA SER A 9 -3.85 34.17 63.95
C SER A 9 -3.74 32.67 64.27
N LYS A 10 -2.63 32.00 63.91
CA LYS A 10 -1.46 31.57 64.75
C LYS A 10 -1.82 30.60 65.87
N ALA A 11 -1.08 29.55 66.25
CA ALA A 11 0.09 28.79 65.78
C ALA A 11 0.25 27.63 66.80
N HIS A 12 0.77 26.45 66.42
CA HIS A 12 1.71 25.68 67.27
C HIS A 12 2.43 24.57 66.51
N GLU A 13 3.71 24.44 66.86
CA GLU A 13 4.82 23.68 66.29
C GLU A 13 4.92 22.20 66.71
N GLY A 14 5.79 21.48 65.99
CA GLY A 14 6.49 20.24 66.40
C GLY A 14 6.23 19.07 65.44
N GLU A 15 7.17 18.31 64.89
CA GLU A 15 8.63 18.23 65.01
C GLU A 15 9.16 17.28 63.88
N GLN A 16 10.36 17.59 63.37
CA GLN A 16 11.46 16.71 62.91
C GLN A 16 11.31 15.60 61.82
N SER A 17 12.18 15.78 60.81
CA SER A 17 12.65 14.88 59.75
C SER A 17 13.35 13.59 60.23
N PRO A 18 13.55 12.60 59.33
CA PRO A 18 14.92 12.09 59.15
C PRO A 18 15.38 11.86 57.68
N LYS A 19 16.53 12.46 57.39
CA LYS A 19 17.72 12.03 56.61
C LYS A 19 17.60 11.23 55.30
N LYS A 20 18.08 11.91 54.25
CA LYS A 20 18.77 11.38 53.05
C LYS A 20 19.77 10.26 53.38
N VAL A 21 19.73 9.19 52.58
CA VAL A 21 20.92 8.43 52.19
C VAL A 21 21.19 8.73 50.73
N LYS A 22 22.40 9.23 50.48
CA LYS A 22 23.00 9.54 49.18
C LYS A 22 23.56 8.21 48.67
N ASN A 23 23.23 7.80 47.46
CA ASN A 23 24.14 6.99 46.64
C ASN A 23 24.21 7.62 45.26
N GLU A 24 25.45 7.85 44.87
CA GLU A 24 25.89 8.70 43.77
C GLU A 24 25.74 8.01 42.42
N ASN A 25 25.38 8.83 41.43
CA ASN A 25 25.68 8.79 40.00
C ASN A 25 26.09 7.46 39.35
N ASP A 26 25.25 7.03 38.41
CA ASP A 26 25.68 6.84 37.02
C ASP A 26 24.48 7.02 36.08
N GLN A 27 24.20 8.29 35.76
CA GLN A 27 23.50 8.70 34.55
C GLN A 27 24.48 9.52 33.74
N ASP A 28 25.03 8.96 32.66
CA ASP A 28 24.88 9.56 31.34
C ASP A 28 25.45 8.66 30.25
N GLY A 29 24.74 8.52 29.13
CA GLY A 29 25.24 7.80 27.97
C GLY A 29 24.20 6.98 27.22
N ARG A 30 23.03 7.54 26.87
CA ARG A 30 22.16 6.82 25.92
C ARG A 30 21.33 7.67 24.95
N LYS A 31 21.64 8.95 24.79
CA LYS A 31 20.96 9.80 23.79
C LYS A 31 21.82 10.27 22.59
N ASN A 32 23.15 10.08 22.61
CA ASN A 32 24.04 10.52 21.50
C ASN A 32 24.33 9.48 20.39
N GLY A 33 24.04 8.19 20.59
CA GLY A 33 24.55 7.15 19.68
C GLY A 33 23.99 7.13 18.24
N LYS A 34 22.76 7.65 18.03
CA LYS A 34 22.14 7.65 16.69
C LYS A 34 22.77 8.66 15.74
N THR A 35 23.03 9.87 16.23
CA THR A 35 23.61 10.96 15.42
C THR A 35 25.06 10.72 15.04
N ASP A 36 25.81 9.99 15.87
CA ASP A 36 27.22 9.67 15.59
C ASP A 36 27.34 8.55 14.55
N THR A 37 26.48 7.53 14.61
CA THR A 37 26.44 6.44 13.62
C THR A 37 26.02 6.93 12.24
N GLU A 38 25.06 7.86 12.16
CA GLU A 38 24.61 8.44 10.89
C GLU A 38 25.72 9.28 10.21
N LYS A 39 26.50 10.03 11.00
CA LYS A 39 27.66 10.77 10.49
C LYS A 39 28.77 9.83 10.04
N GLU A 40 29.11 8.83 10.85
CA GLU A 40 30.12 7.81 10.51
C GLU A 40 29.71 7.07 9.21
N TYR A 41 28.42 6.72 9.07
CA TYR A 41 27.91 6.10 7.84
C TYR A 41 28.02 7.03 6.63
N GLY A 42 27.74 8.33 6.81
CA GLY A 42 27.87 9.33 5.74
C GLY A 42 29.32 9.48 5.25
N GLU A 43 30.27 9.58 6.17
CA GLU A 43 31.71 9.63 5.87
C GLU A 43 32.19 8.34 5.20
N PHE A 44 31.77 7.19 5.73
CA PHE A 44 32.04 5.89 5.14
C PHE A 44 31.52 5.81 3.70
N CYS A 45 30.27 6.19 3.46
CA CYS A 45 29.68 6.20 2.12
C CYS A 45 30.45 7.08 1.15
N LYS A 46 30.95 8.24 1.60
CA LYS A 46 31.76 9.13 0.77
C LYS A 46 33.08 8.47 0.36
N ALA A 47 33.83 7.92 1.32
CA ALA A 47 35.09 7.24 1.05
C ALA A 47 34.93 6.05 0.08
N ILE A 48 33.87 5.26 0.25
CA ILE A 48 33.59 4.12 -0.62
C ILE A 48 33.28 4.56 -2.07
N ARG A 49 32.56 5.67 -2.28
CA ARG A 49 32.27 6.19 -3.63
C ARG A 49 33.50 6.76 -4.32
N GLU A 50 34.41 7.35 -3.55
CA GLU A 50 35.64 7.95 -4.09
C GLU A 50 36.66 6.91 -4.54
N HIS A 51 36.69 5.74 -3.89
CA HIS A 51 37.77 4.77 -4.06
C HIS A 51 37.37 3.41 -4.64
N LEU A 52 36.07 3.07 -4.72
CA LEU A 52 35.60 1.84 -5.35
C LEU A 52 34.79 2.13 -6.61
N SER A 53 35.09 1.38 -7.68
CA SER A 53 34.28 1.37 -8.89
C SER A 53 33.01 0.53 -8.72
N VAL A 54 31.99 0.82 -9.54
CA VAL A 54 30.74 0.03 -9.56
C VAL A 54 31.02 -1.45 -9.88
N ALA A 55 32.02 -1.74 -10.72
CA ALA A 55 32.42 -3.12 -11.04
C ALA A 55 32.94 -3.86 -9.81
N GLN A 56 33.81 -3.24 -9.02
CA GLN A 56 34.31 -3.79 -7.75
C GLN A 56 33.18 -3.97 -6.73
N MET A 57 32.22 -3.04 -6.66
CA MET A 57 31.05 -3.19 -5.78
C MET A 57 30.16 -4.38 -6.18
N ARG A 58 29.98 -4.65 -7.49
CA ARG A 58 29.26 -5.85 -7.95
C ARG A 58 29.99 -7.13 -7.56
N GLU A 59 31.32 -7.16 -7.70
CA GLU A 59 32.16 -8.29 -7.27
C GLU A 59 32.03 -8.56 -5.76
N ILE A 60 32.12 -7.51 -4.92
CA ILE A 60 31.90 -7.61 -3.47
C ILE A 60 30.52 -8.21 -3.16
N LEU A 61 29.45 -7.72 -3.79
CA LEU A 61 28.09 -8.22 -3.55
C LEU A 61 27.97 -9.71 -3.92
N GLN A 62 28.53 -10.13 -5.05
CA GLN A 62 28.50 -11.53 -5.51
C GLN A 62 29.23 -12.46 -4.53
N MET A 63 30.44 -12.09 -4.08
CA MET A 63 31.20 -12.90 -3.13
C MET A 63 30.46 -13.11 -1.80
N ASN A 64 29.60 -12.17 -1.42
CA ASN A 64 28.81 -12.21 -0.19
C ASN A 64 27.35 -12.67 -0.40
N GLY A 65 27.05 -13.29 -1.54
CA GLY A 65 25.75 -13.88 -1.84
C GLY A 65 24.59 -12.87 -1.89
N GLN A 66 24.90 -11.61 -2.21
CA GLN A 66 23.92 -10.54 -2.41
C GLN A 66 23.64 -10.33 -3.89
N ASP A 67 22.47 -9.76 -4.18
CA ASP A 67 22.13 -9.36 -5.54
C ASP A 67 23.07 -8.24 -6.02
N SER A 68 23.68 -8.43 -7.18
CA SER A 68 24.61 -7.50 -7.81
C SER A 68 24.02 -6.82 -9.05
N SER A 69 22.73 -7.06 -9.36
CA SER A 69 22.03 -6.49 -10.50
C SER A 69 21.50 -5.07 -10.22
N GLY A 70 20.90 -4.44 -11.24
CA GLY A 70 20.26 -3.13 -11.12
C GLY A 70 21.16 -1.94 -11.48
N THR A 71 20.63 -0.74 -11.21
CA THR A 71 21.27 0.54 -11.55
C THR A 71 22.56 0.75 -10.72
N PRO A 72 23.51 1.56 -11.21
CA PRO A 72 24.70 1.92 -10.42
C PRO A 72 24.36 2.43 -9.03
N GLY A 73 23.32 3.27 -8.89
CA GLY A 73 22.90 3.81 -7.59
C GLY A 73 22.43 2.74 -6.60
N THR A 74 21.63 1.77 -7.08
CA THR A 74 21.16 0.65 -6.26
C THR A 74 22.33 -0.22 -5.78
N VAL A 75 23.25 -0.56 -6.69
CA VAL A 75 24.45 -1.34 -6.39
C VAL A 75 25.32 -0.63 -5.35
N ILE A 76 25.54 0.68 -5.51
CA ILE A 76 26.32 1.48 -4.58
C ILE A 76 25.68 1.44 -3.18
N SER A 77 24.38 1.75 -3.09
CA SER A 77 23.66 1.78 -1.81
C SER A 77 23.72 0.42 -1.10
N ARG A 78 23.50 -0.67 -1.83
CA ARG A 78 23.51 -2.04 -1.28
C ARG A 78 24.91 -2.45 -0.83
N CYS A 79 25.94 -2.12 -1.60
CA CYS A 79 27.32 -2.41 -1.24
C CYS A 79 27.75 -1.62 0.00
N GLN A 80 27.37 -0.34 0.10
CA GLN A 80 27.68 0.51 1.25
C GLN A 80 27.03 -0.02 2.53
N ASP A 81 25.74 -0.39 2.45
CA ASP A 81 25.02 -1.00 3.57
C ASP A 81 25.65 -2.33 4.02
N LEU A 82 25.97 -3.21 3.07
CA LEU A 82 26.63 -4.49 3.35
C LEU A 82 28.00 -4.29 4.02
N LEU A 83 28.82 -3.36 3.51
CA LEU A 83 30.18 -3.19 4.02
C LEU A 83 30.20 -2.58 5.42
N PHE A 84 29.22 -1.73 5.74
CA PHE A 84 29.17 -1.02 7.01
C PHE A 84 28.44 -1.80 8.10
N PHE A 85 27.27 -2.36 7.79
CA PHE A 85 26.43 -3.06 8.76
C PHE A 85 26.51 -4.60 8.66
N GLY A 86 27.10 -5.12 7.59
CA GLY A 86 27.12 -6.55 7.27
C GLY A 86 25.97 -6.99 6.36
N PRO A 87 26.05 -8.16 5.72
CA PRO A 87 24.98 -8.66 4.87
C PRO A 87 23.72 -8.96 5.70
N PRO A 88 22.53 -8.52 5.27
CA PRO A 88 21.28 -8.95 5.90
C PRO A 88 21.13 -10.47 5.76
N ASP A 89 20.54 -11.07 6.78
CA ASP A 89 20.14 -12.47 6.72
C ASP A 89 18.94 -12.67 5.80
N LYS A 90 18.62 -13.92 5.50
CA LYS A 90 17.46 -14.28 4.68
C LYS A 90 16.16 -13.88 5.37
N CYS A 91 15.15 -13.63 4.54
CA CYS A 91 13.81 -13.31 5.00
C CYS A 91 13.27 -14.46 5.88
N PRO A 92 12.76 -14.18 7.09
CA PRO A 92 12.27 -15.21 7.99
C PRO A 92 10.98 -15.89 7.49
N LEU A 93 10.26 -15.29 6.53
CA LEU A 93 8.99 -15.81 6.03
C LEU A 93 9.15 -16.69 4.79
N CYS A 94 9.99 -16.29 3.83
CA CYS A 94 10.12 -16.99 2.54
C CYS A 94 11.56 -17.39 2.20
N ASN A 95 12.51 -17.16 3.11
CA ASN A 95 13.94 -17.38 2.88
C ASN A 95 14.53 -16.58 1.69
N GLY A 96 13.81 -15.55 1.22
CA GLY A 96 14.24 -14.63 0.17
C GLY A 96 15.32 -13.65 0.64
N SER A 97 15.86 -12.87 -0.29
CA SER A 97 16.79 -11.78 0.04
C SER A 97 16.04 -10.53 0.53
N LEU A 98 16.72 -9.70 1.30
CA LEU A 98 16.21 -8.40 1.75
C LEU A 98 16.95 -7.28 1.00
N ASP A 99 16.22 -6.24 0.63
CA ASP A 99 16.77 -5.03 0.00
C ASP A 99 16.25 -3.78 0.72
N PHE A 100 16.93 -2.64 0.57
CA PHE A 100 16.63 -1.42 1.32
C PHE A 100 16.05 -0.31 0.43
N ASP A 101 14.85 0.16 0.74
CA ASP A 101 14.11 1.18 -0.04
C ASP A 101 14.39 2.63 0.40
N ARG A 102 15.49 2.86 1.12
CA ARG A 102 15.88 4.10 1.84
C ARG A 102 15.19 4.32 3.18
N ILE A 103 14.06 3.66 3.45
CA ILE A 103 13.29 3.82 4.68
C ILE A 103 13.35 2.55 5.52
N ARG A 104 13.27 1.39 4.87
CA ARG A 104 13.20 0.07 5.49
C ARG A 104 13.71 -1.01 4.55
N TYR A 105 13.99 -2.16 5.13
CA TYR A 105 14.24 -3.39 4.40
C TYR A 105 12.91 -4.02 4.01
N TYR A 106 12.85 -4.54 2.80
CA TYR A 106 11.73 -5.30 2.28
C TYR A 106 12.27 -6.58 1.64
N CYS A 107 11.48 -7.64 1.70
CA CYS A 107 11.84 -8.88 1.05
C CYS A 107 11.60 -8.80 -0.46
N THR A 108 12.54 -9.30 -1.24
CA THR A 108 12.43 -9.42 -2.71
C THR A 108 11.97 -10.80 -3.17
N GLY A 109 11.74 -11.72 -2.22
CA GLY A 109 11.27 -13.08 -2.47
C GLY A 109 9.77 -13.16 -2.76
N PHE A 110 9.31 -14.38 -3.03
CA PHE A 110 7.93 -14.69 -3.38
C PHE A 110 7.43 -15.85 -2.52
N TYR A 111 6.15 -15.84 -2.15
CA TYR A 111 5.50 -17.01 -1.57
C TYR A 111 5.12 -18.02 -2.64
N SER A 112 4.71 -17.53 -3.81
CA SER A 112 4.35 -18.31 -4.99
C SER A 112 4.39 -17.42 -6.24
N GLU A 113 3.98 -17.96 -7.37
CA GLU A 113 3.79 -17.27 -8.65
C GLU A 113 2.74 -16.15 -8.58
N TRP A 114 1.90 -16.18 -7.55
CA TRP A 114 0.80 -15.26 -7.32
C TRP A 114 1.14 -14.07 -6.43
N SER A 115 2.10 -14.23 -5.51
CA SER A 115 2.27 -13.23 -4.44
C SER A 115 3.73 -13.09 -4.01
N SER A 116 4.21 -11.84 -4.02
CA SER A 116 5.48 -11.47 -3.42
C SER A 116 5.43 -11.49 -1.89
N CYS A 117 6.59 -11.66 -1.26
CA CYS A 117 6.69 -11.67 0.18
C CYS A 117 6.41 -10.27 0.75
N THR A 118 5.52 -10.21 1.74
CA THR A 118 5.09 -8.98 2.41
C THR A 118 6.03 -8.53 3.55
N PHE A 119 7.10 -9.28 3.83
CA PHE A 119 8.00 -8.99 4.95
C PHE A 119 8.74 -7.67 4.77
N LYS A 120 8.63 -6.80 5.77
CA LYS A 120 9.33 -5.50 5.85
C LYS A 120 9.87 -5.30 7.27
N THR A 121 11.05 -4.71 7.41
CA THR A 121 11.67 -4.42 8.72
C THR A 121 12.63 -3.23 8.63
N LYS A 122 12.76 -2.44 9.69
CA LYS A 122 13.81 -1.39 9.76
C LYS A 122 15.16 -1.93 10.23
N ASN A 123 15.17 -3.06 10.93
CA ASN A 123 16.35 -3.65 11.56
C ASN A 123 16.38 -5.15 11.22
N PRO A 124 16.90 -5.53 10.05
CA PRO A 124 17.02 -6.93 9.67
C PRO A 124 18.07 -7.60 10.56
N THR A 125 17.89 -8.89 10.82
CA THR A 125 18.97 -9.71 11.37
C THR A 125 20.09 -9.76 10.34
N ARG A 126 21.35 -9.68 10.79
CA ARG A 126 22.53 -9.62 9.93
C ARG A 126 23.40 -10.85 10.19
N LYS A 127 24.12 -11.33 9.17
CA LYS A 127 25.02 -12.47 9.36
C LYS A 127 26.25 -12.06 10.18
N GLU A 128 26.65 -12.93 11.09
CA GLU A 128 27.86 -12.77 11.91
C GLU A 128 29.13 -13.26 11.20
N GLU A 129 29.05 -13.56 9.91
CA GLU A 129 30.22 -13.92 9.10
C GLU A 129 31.05 -12.68 8.71
N SER A 130 32.36 -12.88 8.56
CA SER A 130 33.26 -11.86 8.03
C SER A 130 32.94 -11.58 6.55
N ILE A 131 32.91 -10.30 6.17
CA ILE A 131 32.70 -9.91 4.77
C ILE A 131 33.87 -10.40 3.91
N LYS A 132 33.54 -11.01 2.77
CA LYS A 132 34.52 -11.40 1.76
C LYS A 132 34.83 -10.20 0.87
N LEU A 133 36.12 -9.88 0.72
CA LEU A 133 36.60 -8.77 -0.10
C LEU A 133 37.51 -9.32 -1.21
N PRO A 134 37.35 -8.87 -2.46
CA PRO A 134 38.22 -9.30 -3.56
C PRO A 134 39.61 -8.66 -3.46
N ASP A 135 40.62 -9.32 -4.03
CA ASP A 135 42.01 -8.84 -4.06
C ASP A 135 42.15 -7.47 -4.75
N SER A 136 41.25 -7.20 -5.70
CA SER A 136 41.14 -5.92 -6.42
C SER A 136 40.85 -4.75 -5.46
N VAL A 137 40.12 -5.01 -4.38
CA VAL A 137 39.71 -4.02 -3.36
C VAL A 137 40.75 -3.91 -2.25
N LEU A 138 41.45 -5.00 -1.91
CA LEU A 138 42.51 -5.00 -0.90
C LEU A 138 43.72 -4.11 -1.26
N LYS A 139 43.85 -3.73 -2.54
CA LYS A 139 44.89 -2.83 -3.05
C LYS A 139 44.48 -1.35 -3.06
N THR A 140 43.26 -1.02 -2.61
CA THR A 140 42.72 0.34 -2.66
C THR A 140 43.00 1.12 -1.37
N PRO A 141 42.97 2.48 -1.41
CA PRO A 141 43.15 3.31 -0.21
C PRO A 141 42.13 3.05 0.91
N VAL A 142 40.97 2.46 0.59
CA VAL A 142 39.94 2.11 1.58
C VAL A 142 40.13 0.73 2.20
N ALA A 143 41.17 -0.03 1.84
CA ALA A 143 41.37 -1.39 2.34
C ALA A 143 41.42 -1.46 3.87
N ASP A 144 42.10 -0.53 4.53
CA ASP A 144 42.20 -0.52 6.00
C ASP A 144 40.87 -0.12 6.67
N LEU A 145 40.13 0.81 6.04
CA LEU A 145 38.77 1.15 6.46
C LEU A 145 37.84 -0.07 6.34
N LEU A 146 37.94 -0.83 5.25
CA LEU A 146 37.14 -2.03 5.03
C LEU A 146 37.50 -3.16 6.01
N LYS A 147 38.79 -3.34 6.31
CA LYS A 147 39.24 -4.30 7.33
C LYS A 147 38.67 -3.99 8.71
N LYS A 148 38.49 -2.70 9.07
CA LYS A 148 37.84 -2.29 10.32
C LYS A 148 36.45 -2.91 10.45
N TYR A 149 35.60 -2.81 9.42
CA TYR A 149 34.22 -3.34 9.43
C TYR A 149 34.11 -4.80 8.97
N GLN A 150 35.23 -5.41 8.54
CA GLN A 150 35.25 -6.82 8.15
C GLN A 150 34.91 -7.74 9.33
N ASP A 151 35.40 -7.41 10.53
CA ASP A 151 35.03 -8.06 11.78
C ASP A 151 33.62 -7.61 12.23
N PRO A 152 32.66 -8.54 12.39
CA PRO A 152 31.32 -8.25 12.90
C PRO A 152 31.30 -7.45 14.22
N SER A 153 32.30 -7.64 15.09
CA SER A 153 32.39 -7.00 16.40
C SER A 153 32.56 -5.47 16.31
N ASN A 154 33.14 -4.99 15.21
CA ASN A 154 33.39 -3.57 14.97
C ASN A 154 32.26 -2.89 14.19
N ARG A 155 31.25 -3.65 13.73
CA ARG A 155 30.14 -3.10 12.95
C ARG A 155 29.16 -2.38 13.88
N PRO A 156 28.66 -1.18 13.51
CA PRO A 156 27.64 -0.52 14.29
C PRO A 156 26.40 -1.40 14.36
N ARG A 157 25.98 -1.75 15.58
CA ARG A 157 24.71 -2.43 15.78
C ARG A 157 23.61 -1.41 15.49
N GLN A 158 22.78 -1.68 14.47
CA GLN A 158 21.54 -0.93 14.32
C GLN A 158 20.79 -1.05 15.65
N GLY A 159 20.42 0.11 16.21
CA GLY A 159 19.85 0.19 17.55
C GLY A 159 18.61 -0.71 17.69
N ALA A 160 18.24 -1.01 18.94
CA ALA A 160 17.03 -1.78 19.25
C ALA A 160 15.83 -1.30 18.40
N PRO A 161 14.92 -2.22 18.00
CA PRO A 161 13.79 -1.91 17.15
C PRO A 161 13.14 -0.58 17.56
N THR A 162 13.10 0.38 16.63
CA THR A 162 12.45 1.66 16.86
C THR A 162 10.99 1.36 17.18
N LYS A 163 10.62 1.58 18.43
CA LYS A 163 9.27 1.32 18.92
C LYS A 163 8.26 2.05 18.03
N PRO A 164 7.05 1.49 17.80
CA PRO A 164 6.17 1.90 16.71
C PRO A 164 5.82 3.38 16.74
N LEU A 165 5.70 3.99 17.92
CA LEU A 165 5.32 5.40 18.08
C LEU A 165 6.53 6.33 18.30
N SER A 166 7.75 5.87 18.04
CA SER A 166 8.98 6.64 18.22
C SER A 166 8.94 7.96 17.44
N GLY A 167 9.03 9.08 18.16
CA GLY A 167 9.03 10.42 17.58
C GLY A 167 7.64 11.01 17.34
N ILE A 168 6.58 10.28 17.71
CA ILE A 168 5.20 10.77 17.63
C ILE A 168 4.81 11.42 18.95
N MET A 169 4.30 12.65 18.87
CA MET A 169 3.74 13.36 20.01
C MET A 169 2.21 13.37 19.90
N ILE A 170 1.52 12.85 20.90
CA ILE A 170 0.08 12.59 20.87
C ILE A 170 -0.59 13.38 21.99
N ALA A 171 -1.70 14.06 21.71
CA ALA A 171 -2.60 14.53 22.75
C ALA A 171 -3.83 13.62 22.84
N LEU A 172 -4.32 13.39 24.05
CA LEU A 172 -5.56 12.64 24.29
C LEU A 172 -6.68 13.61 24.65
N SER A 173 -7.83 13.44 24.02
CA SER A 173 -9.06 14.19 24.28
C SER A 173 -10.17 13.31 24.86
N SER A 174 -11.11 13.97 25.55
CA SER A 174 -12.34 13.39 26.14
C SER A 174 -12.22 12.04 26.87
N ARG A 175 -13.32 11.27 26.94
CA ARG A 175 -13.37 9.93 27.52
C ARG A 175 -13.17 8.91 26.40
N LEU A 176 -11.99 8.31 26.35
CA LEU A 176 -11.67 7.17 25.48
C LEU A 176 -12.20 5.86 26.09
N SER A 177 -12.16 4.75 25.35
CA SER A 177 -12.57 3.42 25.84
C SER A 177 -11.79 2.95 27.08
N ARG A 178 -10.55 3.43 27.22
CA ARG A 178 -9.67 3.20 28.38
C ARG A 178 -9.23 4.53 28.99
N SER A 179 -8.72 4.50 30.22
CA SER A 179 -8.27 5.71 30.91
C SER A 179 -7.10 6.39 30.19
N HIS A 180 -6.99 7.71 30.29
CA HIS A 180 -5.83 8.45 29.74
C HIS A 180 -4.51 7.96 30.33
N GLN A 181 -4.51 7.49 31.59
CA GLN A 181 -3.32 6.89 32.21
C GLN A 181 -2.94 5.55 31.57
N TYR A 182 -3.91 4.72 31.18
CA TYR A 182 -3.66 3.49 30.42
C TYR A 182 -3.02 3.82 29.07
N TRP A 183 -3.66 4.71 28.30
CA TRP A 183 -3.15 5.10 26.98
C TRP A 183 -1.79 5.77 27.05
N LYS A 184 -1.56 6.62 28.04
CA LYS A 184 -0.24 7.22 28.28
C LYS A 184 0.84 6.16 28.50
N ARG A 185 0.57 5.16 29.35
CA ARG A 185 1.52 4.05 29.56
C ARG A 185 1.76 3.27 28.28
N GLU A 186 0.72 2.98 27.49
CA GLU A 186 0.87 2.18 26.28
C GLU A 186 1.61 2.94 25.16
N ILE A 187 1.34 4.24 25.02
CA ILE A 187 2.03 5.14 24.09
C ILE A 187 3.51 5.25 24.43
N GLU A 188 3.83 5.52 25.71
CA GLU A 188 5.22 5.66 26.18
C GLU A 188 5.98 4.32 26.11
N LYS A 189 5.32 3.20 26.45
CA LYS A 189 5.84 1.84 26.28
C LYS A 189 6.25 1.58 24.83
N HIS A 190 5.50 2.12 23.87
CA HIS A 190 5.74 2.00 22.43
C HIS A 190 6.46 3.21 21.81
N GLY A 191 7.09 4.06 22.62
CA GLY A 191 8.05 5.07 22.18
C GLY A 191 7.45 6.43 21.80
N GLY A 192 6.14 6.60 21.90
CA GLY A 192 5.48 7.88 21.71
C GLY A 192 5.52 8.74 22.97
N MET A 193 5.15 10.01 22.82
CA MET A 193 5.07 10.97 23.92
C MET A 193 3.65 11.51 24.04
N VAL A 194 3.12 11.63 25.26
CA VAL A 194 1.82 12.25 25.49
C VAL A 194 1.97 13.70 25.94
N SER A 195 1.35 14.62 25.20
CA SER A 195 1.26 16.04 25.54
C SER A 195 -0.11 16.38 26.11
N ASN A 196 -0.13 17.28 27.09
CA ASN A 196 -1.38 17.86 27.62
C ASN A 196 -1.86 19.06 26.81
N SER A 197 -1.00 19.63 25.95
CA SER A 197 -1.29 20.76 25.07
C SER A 197 -1.37 20.30 23.62
N VAL A 198 -2.16 21.01 22.82
CA VAL A 198 -2.29 20.79 21.37
C VAL A 198 -1.08 21.34 20.60
N LYS A 199 -0.26 22.20 21.20
CA LYS A 199 0.88 22.80 20.51
C LYS A 199 2.01 21.80 20.26
N GLY A 200 2.40 21.62 19.01
CA GLY A 200 3.55 20.82 18.59
C GLY A 200 3.32 19.29 18.60
N ILE A 201 2.07 18.85 18.71
CA ILE A 201 1.71 17.44 18.62
C ILE A 201 1.60 16.99 17.15
N THR A 202 1.80 15.69 16.92
CA THR A 202 1.61 15.03 15.62
C THR A 202 0.13 14.78 15.32
N CYS A 203 -0.66 14.36 16.31
CA CYS A 203 -2.09 14.13 16.16
C CYS A 203 -2.82 14.22 17.51
N LEU A 204 -4.12 14.52 17.46
CA LEU A 204 -5.04 14.45 18.59
C LEU A 204 -5.83 13.14 18.49
N VAL A 205 -5.90 12.36 19.57
CA VAL A 205 -6.77 11.17 19.63
C VAL A 205 -8.07 11.54 20.34
N ALA A 206 -9.19 11.36 19.64
CA ALA A 206 -10.53 11.72 20.10
C ALA A 206 -11.56 10.66 19.69
N THR A 207 -12.74 10.69 20.32
CA THR A 207 -13.86 9.81 19.92
C THR A 207 -14.77 10.53 18.93
N ALA A 208 -15.39 9.79 18.00
CA ALA A 208 -16.37 10.36 17.07
C ALA A 208 -17.53 11.08 17.81
N ALA A 209 -17.97 10.52 18.94
CA ALA A 209 -19.03 11.07 19.78
C ALA A 209 -18.65 12.40 20.49
N GLU A 210 -17.38 12.82 20.47
CA GLU A 210 -16.94 14.10 21.03
C GLU A 210 -17.42 15.29 20.20
N ARG A 211 -17.55 15.12 18.88
CA ARG A 211 -18.07 16.14 17.96
C ARG A 211 -19.55 16.40 18.19
N ASP A 212 -20.35 15.34 18.28
CA ASP A 212 -21.81 15.42 18.43
C ASP A 212 -22.24 16.13 19.72
N ARG A 213 -21.33 16.23 20.70
CA ARG A 213 -21.56 16.85 22.01
C ARG A 213 -21.00 18.27 22.13
N GLY A 214 -20.62 18.90 21.01
CA GLY A 214 -20.14 20.28 20.98
C GLY A 214 -18.63 20.45 21.11
N GLY A 215 -17.85 19.37 21.07
CA GLY A 215 -16.38 19.39 21.05
C GLY A 215 -15.73 19.80 22.38
N SER A 216 -14.45 19.49 22.53
CA SER A 216 -13.62 20.03 23.61
C SER A 216 -12.73 21.17 23.10
N ASN A 217 -12.22 22.02 24.00
CA ASN A 217 -11.27 23.07 23.63
C ASN A 217 -10.05 22.50 22.89
N LYS A 218 -9.58 21.29 23.26
CA LYS A 218 -8.47 20.63 22.56
C LYS A 218 -8.83 20.23 21.13
N LEU A 219 -10.08 19.79 20.92
CA LEU A 219 -10.59 19.46 19.59
C LEU A 219 -10.64 20.72 18.72
N SER A 220 -11.24 21.80 19.22
CA SER A 220 -11.28 23.09 18.52
C SER A 220 -9.87 23.62 18.19
N ASP A 221 -8.96 23.62 19.16
CA ASP A 221 -7.58 24.07 18.98
C ASP A 221 -6.82 23.24 17.92
N ALA A 222 -7.08 21.93 17.86
CA ALA A 222 -6.45 21.03 16.90
C ALA A 222 -6.96 21.26 15.48
N LEU A 223 -8.28 21.46 15.33
CA LEU A 223 -8.90 21.79 14.05
C LEU A 223 -8.42 23.14 13.51
N GLU A 224 -8.34 24.17 14.37
CA GLU A 224 -7.84 25.50 13.98
C GLU A 224 -6.38 25.46 13.54
N GLN A 225 -5.57 24.56 14.10
CA GLN A 225 -4.16 24.39 13.76
C GLN A 225 -3.92 23.38 12.63
N GLY A 226 -4.98 22.78 12.06
CA GLY A 226 -4.87 21.76 11.01
C GLY A 226 -4.17 20.47 11.47
N ILE A 227 -4.24 20.17 12.77
CA ILE A 227 -3.64 18.96 13.35
C ILE A 227 -4.62 17.79 13.15
N PRO A 228 -4.16 16.65 12.61
CA PRO A 228 -5.02 15.48 12.41
C PRO A 228 -5.71 15.01 13.70
N VAL A 229 -7.01 14.75 13.64
CA VAL A 229 -7.82 14.28 14.77
C VAL A 229 -8.25 12.84 14.50
N VAL A 230 -7.60 11.88 15.13
CA VAL A 230 -7.80 10.46 14.82
C VAL A 230 -8.59 9.71 15.88
N ARG A 231 -9.27 8.64 15.46
CA ARG A 231 -9.97 7.70 16.35
C ARG A 231 -9.01 6.81 17.13
N GLU A 232 -9.47 6.23 18.24
CA GLU A 232 -8.62 5.46 19.17
C GLU A 232 -8.03 4.18 18.55
N GLU A 233 -8.68 3.63 17.54
CA GLU A 233 -8.26 2.48 16.76
C GLU A 233 -6.90 2.72 16.08
N TRP A 234 -6.56 3.97 15.78
CA TRP A 234 -5.24 4.31 15.24
C TRP A 234 -4.12 3.91 16.19
N LEU A 235 -4.31 4.07 17.51
CA LEU A 235 -3.33 3.66 18.52
C LEU A 235 -3.22 2.14 18.58
N VAL A 236 -4.35 1.45 18.59
CA VAL A 236 -4.42 -0.02 18.64
C VAL A 236 -3.69 -0.61 17.44
N ASP A 237 -4.10 -0.22 16.24
CA ASP A 237 -3.59 -0.77 14.99
C ASP A 237 -2.11 -0.40 14.80
N SER A 238 -1.69 0.81 15.21
CA SER A 238 -0.29 1.21 15.12
C SER A 238 0.62 0.40 16.06
N ILE A 239 0.09 -0.01 17.21
CA ILE A 239 0.81 -0.85 18.17
C ILE A 239 0.86 -2.30 17.66
N GLU A 240 -0.27 -2.86 17.22
CA GLU A 240 -0.38 -4.24 16.75
C GLU A 240 0.43 -4.48 15.46
N LYS A 241 0.37 -3.56 14.51
CA LYS A 241 1.10 -3.66 13.24
C LYS A 241 2.56 -3.22 13.34
N HIS A 242 3.01 -2.82 14.54
CA HIS A 242 4.37 -2.35 14.81
C HIS A 242 4.83 -1.18 13.89
N GLU A 243 3.89 -0.38 13.37
CA GLU A 243 4.17 0.83 12.60
C GLU A 243 3.02 1.85 12.70
N PRO A 244 3.31 3.17 12.67
CA PRO A 244 2.28 4.20 12.65
C PRO A 244 1.36 4.02 11.42
N GLN A 245 0.06 3.92 11.66
CA GLN A 245 -0.93 3.88 10.59
C GLN A 245 -1.08 5.28 9.95
N PRO A 246 -1.53 5.38 8.69
CA PRO A 246 -1.83 6.68 8.08
C PRO A 246 -2.90 7.41 8.91
N LEU A 247 -2.65 8.67 9.28
CA LEU A 247 -3.55 9.43 10.16
C LEU A 247 -4.89 9.72 9.48
N GLU A 248 -4.86 9.90 8.16
CA GLU A 248 -6.00 10.27 7.32
C GLU A 248 -7.07 9.17 7.30
N ALA A 249 -6.65 7.89 7.28
CA ALA A 249 -7.57 6.75 7.32
C ALA A 249 -8.32 6.61 8.65
N TYR A 250 -7.86 7.34 9.68
CA TYR A 250 -8.41 7.33 11.03
C TYR A 250 -9.00 8.67 11.42
N ASP A 251 -9.11 9.63 10.48
CA ASP A 251 -9.60 10.97 10.77
C ASP A 251 -11.07 10.95 11.20
N VAL A 252 -11.38 11.82 12.15
CA VAL A 252 -12.68 12.01 12.77
C VAL A 252 -13.24 13.39 12.40
N ALA A 253 -12.41 14.26 11.81
CA ALA A 253 -12.72 15.65 11.54
C ALA A 253 -13.14 15.97 10.09
N SER A 254 -12.66 15.23 9.09
CA SER A 254 -12.92 15.54 7.68
C SER A 254 -14.29 15.08 7.19
N ASP A 255 -15.32 15.88 7.49
CA ASP A 255 -16.63 15.85 6.80
C ASP A 255 -16.74 16.92 5.69
N LEU A 256 -15.61 17.51 5.24
CA LEU A 256 -15.61 18.50 4.17
C LEU A 256 -14.73 18.05 3.00
N VAL A 257 -15.44 17.64 1.95
CA VAL A 257 -15.01 17.60 0.55
C VAL A 257 -14.13 18.79 0.21
N VAL A 258 -12.83 18.55 0.05
CA VAL A 258 -12.05 19.22 -1.00
C VAL A 258 -11.92 18.20 -2.12
N ALA A 259 -12.78 18.34 -3.12
CA ALA A 259 -12.60 17.68 -4.40
C ALA A 259 -11.17 17.95 -4.89
N GLY A 260 -10.36 16.90 -5.05
CA GLY A 260 -9.14 16.98 -5.84
C GLY A 260 -7.84 16.41 -5.26
N LYS A 261 -7.84 15.73 -4.12
CA LYS A 261 -6.74 14.80 -3.76
C LYS A 261 -7.29 13.56 -3.07
N GLY A 262 -7.81 12.64 -3.88
CA GLY A 262 -8.17 11.31 -3.41
C GLY A 262 -6.94 10.59 -2.85
N ILE A 263 -7.16 9.76 -1.83
CA ILE A 263 -6.18 8.80 -1.34
C ILE A 263 -5.92 7.81 -2.49
N PRO A 264 -4.66 7.44 -2.80
CA PRO A 264 -4.37 6.38 -3.76
C PRO A 264 -5.18 5.11 -3.44
N LEU A 265 -5.79 4.46 -4.45
CA LEU A 265 -6.68 3.29 -4.23
C LEU A 265 -6.04 2.20 -3.36
N ASP A 266 -4.73 1.99 -3.48
CA ASP A 266 -3.96 1.01 -2.70
C ASP A 266 -3.89 1.31 -1.19
N LYS A 267 -4.46 2.44 -0.77
CA LYS A 267 -4.47 2.95 0.61
C LYS A 267 -5.87 3.32 1.10
N GLN A 268 -6.91 3.12 0.27
CA GLN A 268 -8.30 3.33 0.67
C GLN A 268 -8.79 2.16 1.55
N ASP A 269 -9.87 2.40 2.30
CA ASP A 269 -10.59 1.34 3.01
C ASP A 269 -11.05 0.27 1.98
N PRO A 270 -11.02 -1.04 2.31
CA PRO A 270 -11.50 -2.09 1.40
C PRO A 270 -12.89 -1.82 0.81
N SER A 271 -13.74 -1.09 1.52
CA SER A 271 -15.07 -0.64 1.06
C SER A 271 -15.07 0.46 -0.01
N GLU A 272 -14.06 1.32 -0.03
CA GLU A 272 -13.88 2.36 -1.04
C GLU A 272 -13.07 1.87 -2.24
N GLU A 273 -12.11 0.96 -2.04
CA GLU A 273 -11.43 0.24 -3.14
C GLU A 273 -12.44 -0.53 -4.01
N GLY A 274 -13.44 -1.16 -3.37
CA GLY A 274 -14.54 -1.82 -4.07
C GLY A 274 -15.40 -0.87 -4.92
N LEU A 275 -15.64 0.36 -4.46
CA LEU A 275 -16.47 1.37 -5.13
C LEU A 275 -15.91 1.81 -6.48
N GLU A 276 -14.61 2.09 -6.55
CA GLU A 276 -13.95 2.55 -7.77
C GLU A 276 -13.64 1.39 -8.73
N THR A 277 -13.28 0.21 -8.21
CA THR A 277 -13.11 -1.02 -9.00
C THR A 277 -14.39 -1.40 -9.75
N LEU A 278 -15.53 -1.36 -9.05
CA LEU A 278 -16.85 -1.67 -9.61
C LEU A 278 -17.35 -0.67 -10.65
N SER A 279 -17.00 0.60 -10.48
CA SER A 279 -17.36 1.65 -11.43
C SER A 279 -16.53 1.56 -12.72
N ALA A 280 -15.31 1.02 -12.64
CA ALA A 280 -14.42 0.81 -13.78
C ALA A 280 -14.75 -0.46 -14.59
N GLU A 281 -15.24 -1.53 -13.93
CA GLU A 281 -15.40 -2.86 -14.54
C GLU A 281 -16.70 -3.10 -15.31
N LEU A 282 -17.67 -2.19 -15.28
CA LEU A 282 -18.96 -2.38 -15.97
C LEU A 282 -18.86 -2.36 -17.52
N LYS A 283 -17.65 -2.34 -18.11
CA LYS A 283 -17.36 -2.02 -19.51
C LYS A 283 -17.00 -3.21 -20.41
N LEU A 284 -16.79 -4.41 -19.85
CA LEU A 284 -16.55 -5.67 -20.59
C LEU A 284 -17.81 -6.55 -20.53
N TYR A 285 -18.40 -6.88 -21.69
CA TYR A 285 -19.71 -7.55 -21.76
C TYR A 285 -19.64 -9.07 -21.99
N GLY A 286 -18.62 -9.73 -21.46
CA GLY A 286 -18.30 -11.14 -21.78
C GLY A 286 -17.48 -11.26 -23.07
N LYS A 287 -17.18 -12.50 -23.49
CA LYS A 287 -16.19 -12.78 -24.55
C LYS A 287 -16.51 -12.16 -25.90
N ARG A 288 -17.79 -11.95 -26.22
CA ARG A 288 -18.24 -11.38 -27.50
C ARG A 288 -18.58 -9.90 -27.43
N GLY A 289 -18.36 -9.27 -26.27
CA GLY A 289 -18.61 -7.86 -26.04
C GLY A 289 -17.46 -6.96 -26.47
N VAL A 290 -17.75 -5.94 -27.29
CA VAL A 290 -16.77 -4.88 -27.56
C VAL A 290 -16.72 -3.91 -26.38
N TYR A 291 -15.50 -3.52 -25.99
CA TYR A 291 -15.26 -2.63 -24.86
C TYR A 291 -15.94 -1.27 -25.08
N LYS A 292 -16.73 -0.82 -24.10
CA LYS A 292 -17.63 0.34 -24.27
C LYS A 292 -16.93 1.60 -24.75
N ASP A 293 -15.78 1.92 -24.18
CA ASP A 293 -15.14 3.22 -24.44
C ASP A 293 -14.60 3.34 -25.87
N THR A 294 -14.45 2.21 -26.58
CA THR A 294 -14.09 2.22 -28.01
C THR A 294 -15.19 2.81 -28.89
N LYS A 295 -16.46 2.76 -28.44
CA LYS A 295 -17.66 3.13 -29.21
C LYS A 295 -17.84 2.36 -30.53
N LEU A 296 -17.05 1.31 -30.77
CA LEU A 296 -17.12 0.52 -32.00
C LEU A 296 -18.35 -0.41 -32.02
N GLN A 297 -18.87 -0.81 -30.85
CA GLN A 297 -20.11 -1.58 -30.75
C GLN A 297 -21.30 -0.86 -31.40
N GLU A 298 -21.38 0.47 -31.24
CA GLU A 298 -22.46 1.31 -31.80
C GLU A 298 -22.39 1.39 -33.33
N GLN A 299 -21.21 1.12 -33.90
CA GLN A 299 -20.96 1.07 -35.34
C GLN A 299 -21.16 -0.34 -35.93
N GLY A 300 -21.68 -1.29 -35.14
CA GLY A 300 -21.83 -2.69 -35.55
C GLY A 300 -20.57 -3.52 -35.36
N GLY A 301 -19.59 -3.03 -34.58
CA GLY A 301 -18.38 -3.75 -34.24
C GLY A 301 -18.64 -5.09 -33.54
N GLN A 302 -17.87 -6.11 -33.89
CA GLN A 302 -17.92 -7.46 -33.34
C GLN A 302 -16.52 -7.94 -33.00
N ILE A 303 -16.38 -8.75 -31.95
CA ILE A 303 -15.10 -9.40 -31.65
C ILE A 303 -14.75 -10.38 -32.77
N LEU A 304 -13.49 -10.35 -33.22
CA LEU A 304 -12.98 -11.27 -34.21
C LEU A 304 -13.02 -12.71 -33.65
N GLU A 305 -13.70 -13.60 -34.37
CA GLU A 305 -13.69 -15.03 -34.14
C GLU A 305 -13.14 -15.73 -35.40
N LYS A 306 -12.06 -16.49 -35.25
CA LYS A 306 -11.41 -17.22 -36.36
C LYS A 306 -11.02 -18.61 -35.89
N ASP A 307 -11.42 -19.65 -36.65
CA ASP A 307 -11.14 -21.06 -36.33
C ASP A 307 -11.59 -21.49 -34.92
N GLY A 308 -12.71 -20.92 -34.46
CA GLY A 308 -13.26 -21.15 -33.12
C GLY A 308 -12.47 -20.49 -31.98
N ILE A 309 -11.53 -19.60 -32.29
CA ILE A 309 -10.78 -18.80 -31.32
C ILE A 309 -11.38 -17.40 -31.27
N VAL A 310 -11.70 -16.94 -30.06
CA VAL A 310 -12.20 -15.58 -29.80
C VAL A 310 -11.03 -14.69 -29.37
N TYR A 311 -10.79 -13.60 -30.10
CA TYR A 311 -9.68 -12.69 -29.84
C TYR A 311 -10.10 -11.53 -28.92
N ASN A 312 -10.45 -11.90 -27.68
CA ASN A 312 -10.80 -10.96 -26.61
C ASN A 312 -10.26 -11.50 -25.28
N CYS A 313 -9.45 -10.70 -24.61
CA CYS A 313 -8.87 -11.05 -23.31
C CYS A 313 -9.01 -9.90 -22.33
N ALA A 314 -9.39 -10.26 -21.10
CA ALA A 314 -9.25 -9.41 -19.94
C ALA A 314 -8.25 -10.08 -18.99
N PHE A 315 -7.41 -9.28 -18.36
CA PHE A 315 -6.36 -9.77 -17.48
C PHE A 315 -6.31 -8.98 -16.19
N VAL A 316 -5.84 -9.64 -15.12
CA VAL A 316 -5.57 -9.03 -13.82
C VAL A 316 -4.16 -9.32 -13.34
N HIS A 317 -3.55 -8.35 -12.69
CA HIS A 317 -2.32 -8.51 -11.94
C HIS A 317 -2.46 -7.83 -10.58
N CYS A 318 -2.57 -8.65 -9.54
CA CYS A 318 -2.61 -8.19 -8.15
C CYS A 318 -1.42 -8.76 -7.37
N ASP A 319 -0.75 -7.93 -6.58
CA ASP A 319 0.32 -8.35 -5.66
C ASP A 319 0.33 -7.47 -4.41
N ILE A 320 -0.07 -8.03 -3.26
CA ILE A 320 -0.14 -7.32 -1.99
C ILE A 320 1.24 -6.85 -1.50
N GLY A 321 2.28 -7.67 -1.64
CA GLY A 321 3.62 -7.33 -1.14
C GLY A 321 4.21 -6.11 -1.84
N ARG A 322 3.85 -5.93 -3.11
CA ARG A 322 4.28 -4.81 -3.96
C ARG A 322 3.22 -3.73 -4.14
N SER A 323 2.04 -3.87 -3.54
CA SER A 323 0.90 -2.95 -3.71
C SER A 323 0.54 -2.74 -5.19
N ILE A 324 0.50 -3.84 -5.96
CA ILE A 324 0.11 -3.82 -7.37
C ILE A 324 -1.35 -4.24 -7.48
N ASN A 325 -2.14 -3.45 -8.20
CA ASN A 325 -3.50 -3.77 -8.61
C ASN A 325 -3.77 -3.20 -10.01
N GLU A 326 -3.53 -4.02 -11.03
CA GLU A 326 -3.57 -3.62 -12.44
C GLU A 326 -4.48 -4.54 -13.25
N TYR A 327 -5.11 -3.99 -14.28
CA TYR A 327 -5.89 -4.73 -15.24
C TYR A 327 -5.41 -4.43 -16.67
N CYS A 328 -5.67 -5.37 -17.57
CA CYS A 328 -5.39 -5.20 -18.99
C CYS A 328 -6.54 -5.77 -19.83
N ILE A 329 -6.86 -5.11 -20.95
CA ILE A 329 -7.89 -5.50 -21.89
C ILE A 329 -7.29 -5.48 -23.29
N MET A 330 -7.52 -6.55 -24.05
CA MET A 330 -7.06 -6.70 -25.42
C MET A 330 -8.17 -7.25 -26.29
N GLN A 331 -8.48 -6.58 -27.41
CA GLN A 331 -9.54 -7.01 -28.32
C GLN A 331 -9.14 -6.84 -29.78
N LEU A 332 -9.49 -7.81 -30.63
CA LEU A 332 -9.59 -7.61 -32.07
C LEU A 332 -11.06 -7.42 -32.43
N ILE A 333 -11.38 -6.31 -33.07
CA ILE A 333 -12.75 -5.86 -33.33
C ILE A 333 -12.91 -5.64 -34.83
N THR A 334 -13.81 -6.39 -35.46
CA THR A 334 -14.22 -6.17 -36.85
C THR A 334 -15.38 -5.18 -36.89
N VAL A 335 -15.29 -4.13 -37.70
CA VAL A 335 -16.38 -3.17 -37.91
C VAL A 335 -16.86 -3.26 -39.37
N PRO A 336 -18.17 -3.28 -39.65
CA PRO A 336 -18.69 -3.27 -41.01
C PRO A 336 -18.09 -2.14 -41.85
N ASP A 337 -17.72 -2.45 -43.09
CA ASP A 337 -17.17 -1.48 -44.05
C ASP A 337 -15.89 -0.75 -43.57
N SER A 338 -15.18 -1.31 -42.60
CA SER A 338 -13.93 -0.76 -42.05
C SER A 338 -12.86 -1.84 -41.89
N ASN A 339 -11.64 -1.40 -41.58
CA ASN A 339 -10.51 -2.26 -41.25
C ASN A 339 -10.70 -2.94 -39.89
N LEU A 340 -9.84 -3.91 -39.56
CA LEU A 340 -9.82 -4.54 -38.24
C LEU A 340 -9.24 -3.56 -37.21
N HIS A 341 -9.87 -3.40 -36.07
CA HIS A 341 -9.36 -2.58 -34.97
C HIS A 341 -8.75 -3.45 -33.89
N MET A 342 -7.56 -3.08 -33.43
CA MET A 342 -6.93 -3.67 -32.25
C MET A 342 -7.01 -2.69 -31.09
N TYR A 343 -7.70 -3.10 -30.03
CA TYR A 343 -7.81 -2.35 -28.80
C TYR A 343 -6.88 -2.93 -27.75
N PHE A 344 -6.13 -2.06 -27.07
CA PHE A 344 -5.27 -2.39 -25.94
C PHE A 344 -5.45 -1.34 -24.85
N LYS A 345 -5.75 -1.78 -23.63
CA LYS A 345 -5.72 -0.92 -22.45
C LYS A 345 -5.03 -1.62 -21.30
N LYS A 346 -4.09 -0.96 -20.63
CA LYS A 346 -3.49 -1.40 -19.38
C LYS A 346 -3.54 -0.26 -18.39
N ALA A 347 -4.12 -0.49 -17.22
CA ALA A 347 -4.28 0.55 -16.21
C ALA A 347 -4.22 -0.02 -14.79
N LYS A 348 -3.92 0.85 -13.83
CA LYS A 348 -4.17 0.55 -12.42
C LYS A 348 -5.66 0.67 -12.16
N ILE A 349 -6.21 -0.24 -11.38
CA ILE A 349 -7.62 -0.18 -11.00
C ILE A 349 -7.87 1.18 -10.30
N GLY A 350 -8.88 1.91 -10.78
CA GLY A 350 -9.26 3.25 -10.31
C GLY A 350 -8.37 4.43 -10.75
N ASP A 351 -7.29 4.20 -11.51
CA ASP A 351 -6.46 5.27 -12.10
C ASP A 351 -6.44 5.20 -13.64
N ASP A 352 -7.61 5.38 -14.23
CA ASP A 352 -7.79 5.39 -15.70
C ASP A 352 -7.07 6.55 -16.39
N ARG A 353 -6.69 7.62 -15.66
CA ARG A 353 -6.02 8.80 -16.25
C ARG A 353 -4.61 8.51 -16.73
N ASN A 354 -3.93 7.57 -16.08
CA ASN A 354 -2.57 7.15 -16.40
C ASN A 354 -2.55 5.82 -17.18
N ALA A 355 -3.69 5.41 -17.74
CA ALA A 355 -3.80 4.20 -18.53
C ALA A 355 -2.93 4.28 -19.79
N GLU A 356 -2.26 3.17 -20.10
CA GLU A 356 -1.73 2.93 -21.44
C GLU A 356 -2.88 2.42 -22.31
N GLU A 357 -3.40 3.27 -23.19
CA GLU A 357 -4.55 2.94 -24.03
C GLU A 357 -4.24 3.22 -25.51
N ARG A 358 -4.59 2.26 -26.37
CA ARG A 358 -4.36 2.31 -27.82
C ARG A 358 -5.55 1.69 -28.54
N LEU A 359 -5.96 2.33 -29.63
CA LEU A 359 -6.93 1.81 -30.58
C LEU A 359 -6.34 2.00 -31.99
N GLU A 360 -5.93 0.91 -32.62
CA GLU A 360 -5.16 0.92 -33.85
C GLU A 360 -5.92 0.20 -34.97
N GLU A 361 -5.84 0.72 -36.20
CA GLU A 361 -6.43 0.09 -37.39
C GLU A 361 -5.41 -0.79 -38.11
N TRP A 362 -5.85 -1.96 -38.54
CA TRP A 362 -5.04 -2.98 -39.20
C TRP A 362 -5.70 -3.42 -40.51
N GLU A 363 -4.97 -3.25 -41.61
CA GLU A 363 -5.42 -3.72 -42.94
C GLU A 363 -5.28 -5.24 -43.10
N ASN A 364 -4.27 -5.83 -42.46
CA ASN A 364 -3.96 -7.26 -42.56
C ASN A 364 -4.33 -8.00 -41.27
N VAL A 365 -5.35 -8.84 -41.36
CA VAL A 365 -5.88 -9.64 -40.25
C VAL A 365 -4.83 -10.57 -39.65
N ASP A 366 -4.00 -11.23 -40.47
CA ASP A 366 -3.01 -12.18 -39.97
C ASP A 366 -1.88 -11.49 -39.20
N ASN A 367 -1.51 -10.26 -39.60
CA ASN A 367 -0.54 -9.46 -38.86
C ASN A 367 -1.10 -8.97 -37.52
N ALA A 368 -2.37 -8.55 -37.48
CA ALA A 368 -3.03 -8.17 -36.23
C ALA A 368 -3.16 -9.36 -35.27
N ILE A 369 -3.48 -10.55 -35.77
CA ILE A 369 -3.49 -11.79 -34.98
C ILE A 369 -2.11 -12.09 -34.40
N LYS A 370 -1.04 -11.97 -35.20
CA LYS A 370 0.33 -12.18 -34.72
C LYS A 370 0.70 -11.19 -33.61
N GLU A 371 0.34 -9.92 -33.76
CA GLU A 371 0.62 -8.90 -32.75
C GLU A 371 -0.19 -9.15 -31.46
N PHE A 372 -1.47 -9.55 -31.60
CA PHE A 372 -2.29 -9.95 -30.46
C PHE A 372 -1.67 -11.11 -29.67
N ILE A 373 -1.21 -12.15 -30.37
CA ILE A 373 -0.56 -13.32 -29.75
C ILE A 373 0.76 -12.90 -29.09
N ARG A 374 1.56 -12.05 -29.75
CA ARG A 374 2.82 -11.53 -29.22
C ARG A 374 2.61 -10.77 -27.91
N LEU A 375 1.61 -9.88 -27.86
CA LEU A 375 1.27 -9.11 -26.65
C LEU A 375 0.72 -10.01 -25.53
N PHE A 376 -0.11 -11.00 -25.86
CA PHE A 376 -0.57 -11.99 -24.88
C PHE A 376 0.61 -12.72 -24.22
N GLU A 377 1.57 -13.18 -25.03
CA GLU A 377 2.78 -13.86 -24.53
C GLU A 377 3.67 -12.92 -23.73
N GLU A 378 3.86 -11.68 -24.17
CA GLU A 378 4.64 -10.66 -23.45
C GLU A 378 4.07 -10.40 -22.04
N ILE A 379 2.74 -10.32 -21.93
CA ILE A 379 2.04 -9.92 -20.71
C ILE A 379 1.83 -11.09 -19.73
N THR A 380 1.64 -12.30 -20.25
CA THR A 380 1.31 -13.50 -19.44
C THR A 380 2.47 -14.50 -19.33
N GLY A 381 3.43 -14.48 -20.26
CA GLY A 381 4.47 -15.50 -20.40
C GLY A 381 3.97 -16.88 -20.87
N ASN A 382 2.80 -16.94 -21.50
CA ASN A 382 2.16 -18.17 -21.98
C ASN A 382 1.72 -18.04 -23.45
N GLU A 383 1.57 -19.18 -24.13
CA GLU A 383 1.01 -19.23 -25.49
C GLU A 383 -0.50 -18.98 -25.48
N PHE A 384 -1.00 -18.20 -26.44
CA PHE A 384 -2.41 -17.80 -26.52
C PHE A 384 -3.37 -18.94 -26.87
N GLU A 385 -3.09 -19.68 -27.95
CA GLU A 385 -4.02 -20.69 -28.48
C GLU A 385 -4.28 -21.86 -27.51
N PRO A 386 -3.27 -22.45 -26.83
CA PRO A 386 -3.50 -23.47 -25.81
C PRO A 386 -4.32 -22.96 -24.63
N TRP A 387 -4.16 -21.69 -24.26
CA TRP A 387 -4.99 -21.06 -23.23
C TRP A 387 -6.45 -20.94 -23.71
N GLU A 388 -6.71 -20.40 -24.90
CA GLU A 388 -8.10 -20.15 -25.30
C GLU A 388 -8.87 -21.45 -25.57
N ARG A 389 -8.21 -22.46 -26.16
CA ARG A 389 -8.86 -23.74 -26.49
C ARG A 389 -8.98 -24.71 -25.31
N GLU A 390 -7.94 -24.81 -24.49
CA GLU A 390 -7.81 -25.87 -23.48
C GLU A 390 -7.69 -25.34 -22.05
N LYS A 391 -7.64 -24.02 -21.87
CA LYS A 391 -7.36 -23.36 -20.58
C LYS A 391 -6.04 -23.83 -19.96
N LYS A 392 -5.10 -24.28 -20.80
CA LYS A 392 -3.73 -24.59 -20.40
C LYS A 392 -3.00 -23.30 -20.09
N PHE A 393 -2.69 -23.08 -18.82
CA PHE A 393 -2.04 -21.87 -18.36
C PHE A 393 -1.17 -22.14 -17.15
N GLU A 394 0.03 -21.56 -17.13
CA GLU A 394 0.92 -21.59 -15.97
C GLU A 394 1.21 -20.16 -15.51
N LYS A 395 0.75 -19.82 -14.30
CA LYS A 395 0.99 -18.48 -13.75
C LYS A 395 2.48 -18.21 -13.64
N LYS A 396 2.95 -17.12 -14.27
CA LYS A 396 4.32 -16.62 -14.12
C LYS A 396 4.37 -15.49 -13.08
N ARG A 397 5.49 -15.37 -12.37
CA ARG A 397 5.70 -14.30 -11.36
C ARG A 397 5.67 -12.93 -12.04
N LEU A 398 4.99 -11.97 -11.42
CA LEU A 398 4.87 -10.58 -11.91
C LEU A 398 4.24 -10.45 -13.31
N SER A 399 3.62 -11.52 -13.81
CA SER A 399 2.88 -11.52 -15.08
C SER A 399 1.38 -11.49 -14.82
N PHE A 400 0.61 -11.04 -15.79
CA PHE A 400 -0.85 -11.01 -15.71
C PHE A 400 -1.46 -12.41 -15.75
N PHE A 401 -2.64 -12.53 -15.16
CA PHE A 401 -3.49 -13.71 -15.22
C PHE A 401 -4.73 -13.41 -16.07
N PRO A 402 -5.04 -14.22 -17.10
CA PRO A 402 -6.23 -14.03 -17.92
C PRO A 402 -7.50 -14.40 -17.14
N ILE A 403 -8.51 -13.55 -17.22
CA ILE A 403 -9.84 -13.81 -16.67
C ILE A 403 -10.62 -14.65 -17.67
N ASP A 404 -11.18 -15.77 -17.20
CA ASP A 404 -12.11 -16.55 -18.00
C ASP A 404 -13.48 -15.85 -18.01
N MET A 405 -13.79 -15.23 -19.14
CA MET A 405 -15.05 -14.53 -19.38
C MET A 405 -16.10 -15.51 -19.92
N ASP A 406 -17.36 -15.32 -19.54
CA ASP A 406 -18.46 -16.12 -20.08
C ASP A 406 -18.61 -15.88 -21.60
N ASP A 407 -18.98 -16.95 -22.33
CA ASP A 407 -19.17 -16.93 -23.79
C ASP A 407 -20.41 -16.12 -24.23
N GLY A 408 -21.28 -15.77 -23.30
CA GLY A 408 -22.45 -14.93 -23.55
C GLY A 408 -22.09 -13.46 -23.71
N VAL A 409 -22.93 -12.72 -24.45
CA VAL A 409 -23.04 -11.27 -24.24
C VAL A 409 -23.90 -11.09 -23.00
N GLU A 410 -23.46 -10.31 -22.01
CA GLU A 410 -24.24 -10.09 -20.79
C GLU A 410 -25.62 -9.46 -21.13
N VAL A 411 -26.65 -10.31 -21.30
CA VAL A 411 -28.03 -9.92 -21.69
C VAL A 411 -28.70 -9.03 -20.63
N ARG A 412 -28.06 -8.88 -19.46
CA ARG A 412 -28.55 -8.05 -18.36
C ARG A 412 -28.39 -6.56 -18.64
N HIS A 413 -27.51 -6.15 -19.55
CA HIS A 413 -27.47 -4.78 -20.04
C HIS A 413 -28.63 -4.53 -21.03
N GLY A 414 -29.73 -4.02 -20.48
CA GLY A 414 -31.02 -3.87 -21.18
C GLY A 414 -32.22 -4.16 -20.27
N GLY A 415 -31.99 -4.64 -19.04
CA GLY A 415 -33.03 -4.72 -18.02
C GLY A 415 -33.65 -3.34 -17.76
N LEU A 416 -34.98 -3.32 -17.62
CA LEU A 416 -35.70 -2.08 -17.33
C LEU A 416 -35.14 -1.44 -16.04
N GLY A 417 -34.79 -0.15 -16.09
CA GLY A 417 -34.39 0.60 -14.90
C GLY A 417 -35.54 0.70 -13.88
N LEU A 418 -35.27 1.12 -12.65
CA LEU A 418 -36.28 1.11 -11.57
C LEU A 418 -37.59 1.87 -11.92
N ARG A 419 -37.46 2.95 -12.71
CA ARG A 419 -38.59 3.71 -13.26
C ARG A 419 -39.35 2.93 -14.34
N GLN A 420 -38.65 2.26 -15.25
CA GLN A 420 -39.23 1.47 -16.32
C GLN A 420 -39.90 0.18 -15.78
N LEU A 421 -39.34 -0.44 -14.74
CA LEU A 421 -39.97 -1.54 -14.01
C LEU A 421 -41.25 -1.10 -13.29
N GLY A 422 -41.28 0.15 -12.80
CA GLY A 422 -42.49 0.76 -12.26
C GLY A 422 -43.62 0.85 -13.30
N VAL A 423 -43.29 1.33 -14.50
CA VAL A 423 -44.23 1.41 -15.64
C VAL A 423 -44.65 0.01 -16.10
N ALA A 424 -43.72 -0.93 -16.22
CA ALA A 424 -44.03 -2.31 -16.59
C ALA A 424 -44.93 -3.02 -15.58
N ALA A 425 -44.72 -2.80 -14.27
CA ALA A 425 -45.57 -3.35 -13.22
C ALA A 425 -46.99 -2.77 -13.26
N LEU A 426 -47.13 -1.47 -13.57
CA LEU A 426 -48.43 -0.79 -13.72
C LEU A 426 -49.25 -1.28 -14.93
N HIS A 427 -48.57 -1.71 -15.99
CA HIS A 427 -49.20 -2.23 -17.21
C HIS A 427 -49.22 -3.77 -17.30
N SER A 428 -48.80 -4.47 -16.23
CA SER A 428 -48.80 -5.93 -16.20
C SER A 428 -50.19 -6.47 -15.85
N ASN A 429 -50.53 -7.65 -16.37
CA ASN A 429 -51.73 -8.39 -15.99
C ASN A 429 -51.56 -9.18 -14.68
N LEU A 430 -50.43 -9.03 -13.98
CA LEU A 430 -50.20 -9.70 -12.70
C LEU A 430 -50.97 -8.98 -11.60
N GLU A 431 -51.32 -9.71 -10.54
CA GLU A 431 -51.86 -9.10 -9.32
C GLU A 431 -50.90 -8.01 -8.82
N PRO A 432 -51.38 -6.83 -8.39
CA PRO A 432 -50.52 -5.70 -8.00
C PRO A 432 -49.43 -6.05 -6.98
N LYS A 433 -49.71 -6.94 -6.02
CA LYS A 433 -48.71 -7.42 -5.05
C LYS A 433 -47.60 -8.24 -5.71
N VAL A 434 -47.96 -9.11 -6.65
CA VAL A 434 -47.02 -9.93 -7.42
C VAL A 434 -46.21 -9.06 -8.38
N ALA A 435 -46.85 -8.11 -9.07
CA ALA A 435 -46.16 -7.16 -9.95
C ALA A 435 -45.12 -6.31 -9.19
N ASN A 436 -45.48 -5.82 -8.00
CA ASN A 436 -44.57 -5.05 -7.15
C ASN A 436 -43.43 -5.90 -6.57
N PHE A 437 -43.71 -7.16 -6.22
CA PHE A 437 -42.68 -8.10 -5.79
C PHE A 437 -41.68 -8.42 -6.91
N MET A 438 -42.17 -8.68 -8.12
CA MET A 438 -41.33 -8.93 -9.31
C MET A 438 -40.53 -7.68 -9.70
N LYS A 439 -41.09 -6.48 -9.55
CA LYS A 439 -40.34 -5.22 -9.73
C LYS A 439 -39.11 -5.15 -8.83
N ILE A 440 -39.24 -5.54 -7.57
CA ILE A 440 -38.14 -5.50 -6.59
C ILE A 440 -37.11 -6.61 -6.92
N LEU A 441 -37.57 -7.85 -7.11
CA LEU A 441 -36.69 -8.99 -7.43
C LEU A 441 -35.97 -8.88 -8.76
N CYS A 442 -36.55 -8.21 -9.75
CA CYS A 442 -35.92 -8.02 -11.07
C CYS A 442 -35.16 -6.69 -11.16
N SER A 443 -35.08 -5.91 -10.06
CA SER A 443 -34.34 -4.66 -10.03
C SER A 443 -32.85 -4.93 -9.87
N GLN A 444 -32.10 -4.81 -10.97
CA GLN A 444 -30.65 -4.96 -10.96
C GLN A 444 -29.94 -3.94 -10.05
N GLU A 445 -30.51 -2.74 -9.89
CA GLU A 445 -29.95 -1.68 -9.03
C GLU A 445 -29.84 -2.12 -7.57
N ILE A 446 -30.80 -2.90 -7.07
CA ILE A 446 -30.78 -3.40 -5.68
C ILE A 446 -29.65 -4.39 -5.48
N TYR A 447 -29.46 -5.33 -6.42
CA TYR A 447 -28.36 -6.30 -6.34
C TYR A 447 -27.00 -5.64 -6.53
N ARG A 448 -26.90 -4.65 -7.43
CA ARG A 448 -25.69 -3.83 -7.57
C ARG A 448 -25.35 -3.11 -6.27
N TYR A 449 -26.34 -2.53 -5.60
CA TYR A 449 -26.16 -1.90 -4.29
C TYR A 449 -25.79 -2.91 -3.18
N SER A 450 -26.34 -4.13 -3.21
CA SER A 450 -25.93 -5.16 -2.25
C SER A 450 -24.50 -5.64 -2.50
N LEU A 451 -24.12 -5.85 -3.76
CA LEU A 451 -22.77 -6.27 -4.14
C LEU A 451 -21.73 -5.16 -3.89
N TYR A 452 -22.14 -3.89 -3.94
CA TYR A 452 -21.39 -2.74 -3.43
C TYR A 452 -20.95 -2.91 -1.97
N GLN A 453 -21.79 -3.46 -1.09
CA GLN A 453 -21.41 -3.66 0.33
C GLN A 453 -20.36 -4.76 0.52
N PHE A 454 -20.14 -5.63 -0.47
CA PHE A 454 -19.20 -6.75 -0.38
C PHE A 454 -17.83 -6.46 -1.01
N CYS A 455 -17.62 -5.27 -1.60
CA CYS A 455 -16.37 -4.92 -2.30
C CYS A 455 -15.99 -5.90 -3.42
N VAL A 456 -16.96 -6.66 -3.94
CA VAL A 456 -16.73 -7.66 -4.98
C VAL A 456 -16.90 -6.98 -6.33
N ALA A 457 -15.84 -6.96 -7.14
CA ALA A 457 -15.89 -6.80 -8.59
C ALA A 457 -17.07 -7.60 -9.19
N LEU A 458 -18.09 -6.90 -9.68
CA LEU A 458 -19.30 -7.46 -10.26
C LEU A 458 -18.94 -8.08 -11.61
N ARG A 459 -18.92 -9.41 -11.64
CA ARG A 459 -18.90 -10.21 -12.87
C ARG A 459 -20.20 -10.07 -13.65
#